data_AF-R8ZYM2-F1
#
_entry.id   AF-R8ZYM2-F1
#
_cell.length_a   1.000
_cell.length_b   1.000
_cell.length_c   1.000
_cell.angle_alpha   90.00
_cell.angle_beta   90.00
_cell.angle_gamma   90.00
#
_symmetry.space_group_name_H-M   'P 1'
#
loop_
_entity.id
_entity.type
_entity.pdbx_description
1 polymer ?
#
loop_
_entity_poly.entity_id
_entity_poly.type
_entity_poly.pdbx_seq_one_letter_code
_entity_poly.pdbx_strand_id
1 'polypeptide(L)'
;MQAQLRGTSLRLVRYTTFFKIIFTRGQMKNKEEENQNSEPLISLNEFLENHPPSQIVTVNNLYTINKDNYGEIHWYLNRPELNLHCSSDKCNGVRFFRNTESLKIELDVNKEKLVFLTYKCSNCQTSSKIFSVIVYPENEKIGKICKFGEIPFYGPPTPSKLINLIGPDREIFLKGRQCENQSLGIGAFIYYRRVVENQKKQNSNENFRCN
;
A
#
# COMPACT_ATOMS: atom_id res chain seq x y z
N MET A 1 -2.77 -53.30 -18.33
CA MET A 1 -3.76 -52.22 -18.50
C MET A 1 -4.12 -51.71 -17.11
N GLN A 2 -4.24 -50.40 -16.93
CA GLN A 2 -4.42 -49.62 -15.69
C GLN A 2 -3.14 -49.19 -14.95
N ALA A 3 -2.70 -47.99 -15.32
CA ALA A 3 -1.76 -47.14 -14.57
C ALA A 3 -2.56 -46.31 -13.55
N GLN A 4 -2.14 -46.32 -12.29
CA GLN A 4 -2.63 -45.40 -11.25
C GLN A 4 -1.69 -44.20 -11.17
N LEU A 5 -2.16 -43.03 -11.61
CA LEU A 5 -1.48 -41.76 -11.41
C LEU A 5 -1.96 -41.16 -10.08
N ARG A 6 -1.11 -41.22 -9.05
CA ARG A 6 -1.24 -40.37 -7.85
C ARG A 6 -0.49 -39.07 -8.11
N GLY A 7 -1.25 -38.03 -8.47
CA GLY A 7 -0.74 -36.67 -8.64
C GLY A 7 -0.41 -36.02 -7.31
N THR A 8 0.83 -35.55 -7.22
CA THR A 8 1.49 -34.92 -6.09
C THR A 8 0.98 -33.50 -5.83
N SER A 9 0.49 -33.24 -4.62
CA SER A 9 0.17 -31.90 -4.12
C SER A 9 1.46 -31.17 -3.73
N LEU A 10 1.95 -30.30 -4.60
CA LEU A 10 3.03 -29.34 -4.31
C LEU A 10 2.57 -28.32 -3.27
N ARG A 11 2.97 -28.53 -2.01
CA ARG A 11 2.89 -27.55 -0.93
C ARG A 11 3.90 -26.41 -1.18
N LEU A 12 3.38 -25.24 -1.54
CA LEU A 12 4.07 -23.95 -1.41
C LEU A 12 4.17 -23.58 0.07
N VAL A 13 5.25 -24.00 0.72
CA VAL A 13 5.66 -23.50 2.05
C VAL A 13 7.08 -23.00 1.88
N ARG A 14 7.28 -21.67 1.93
CA ARG A 14 8.54 -20.96 2.28
C ARG A 14 8.45 -19.47 1.91
N TYR A 15 7.77 -18.67 2.72
CA TYR A 15 7.95 -17.20 2.73
C TYR A 15 7.88 -16.58 4.14
N THR A 16 8.01 -17.38 5.21
CA THR A 16 7.86 -16.90 6.59
C THR A 16 9.16 -16.69 7.35
N THR A 17 10.32 -16.98 6.75
CA THR A 17 11.60 -17.01 7.51
C THR A 17 12.46 -15.75 7.40
N PHE A 18 12.16 -14.83 6.47
CA PHE A 18 13.03 -13.67 6.24
C PHE A 18 12.69 -12.41 7.08
N PHE A 19 11.47 -12.29 7.60
CA PHE A 19 11.06 -11.08 8.35
C PHE A 19 11.37 -11.10 9.86
N LYS A 20 11.66 -12.28 10.43
CA LYS A 20 11.97 -12.41 11.87
C LYS A 20 13.29 -11.73 12.28
N ILE A 21 14.18 -11.47 11.31
CA ILE A 21 15.51 -10.88 11.53
C ILE A 21 15.43 -9.35 11.74
N ILE A 22 14.41 -8.66 11.23
CA ILE A 22 14.29 -7.20 11.40
C ILE A 22 13.78 -6.85 12.80
N PHE A 23 13.00 -7.73 13.45
CA PHE A 23 12.38 -7.42 14.74
C PHE A 23 13.25 -7.71 15.98
N THR A 24 14.36 -8.47 15.86
CA THR A 24 15.14 -8.95 17.01
C THR A 24 16.45 -8.18 17.28
N ARG A 25 16.79 -7.16 16.50
CA ARG A 25 18.07 -6.43 16.63
C ARG A 25 17.96 -4.99 17.16
N GLY A 26 16.82 -4.60 17.71
CA GLY A 26 16.54 -3.23 18.16
C GLY A 26 16.54 -2.98 19.68
N GLN A 27 17.15 -3.83 20.50
CA GLN A 27 17.35 -3.51 21.93
C GLN A 27 18.84 -3.35 22.24
N MET A 28 19.39 -2.22 21.82
CA MET A 28 20.55 -1.63 22.48
C MET A 28 20.04 -0.43 23.27
N LYS A 29 20.21 -0.50 24.59
CA LYS A 29 19.93 0.57 25.54
C LYS A 29 20.81 1.78 25.21
N ASN A 30 20.19 2.85 24.71
CA ASN A 30 20.67 4.21 24.94
C ASN A 30 19.57 4.95 25.70
N LYS A 31 19.98 5.44 26.86
CA LYS A 31 19.19 6.26 27.77
C LYS A 31 19.37 7.70 27.30
N GLU A 32 18.51 8.14 26.39
CA GLU A 32 18.46 9.52 25.90
C GLU A 32 17.03 10.03 26.06
N GLU A 33 16.91 10.96 27.01
CA GLU A 33 15.93 12.05 27.14
C GLU A 33 14.56 11.88 26.47
N GLU A 34 13.56 11.63 27.32
CA GLU A 34 12.13 11.72 26.99
C GLU A 34 11.76 13.16 26.59
N ASN A 35 11.87 13.45 25.29
CA ASN A 35 11.10 14.52 24.68
C ASN A 35 9.73 13.93 24.33
N GLN A 36 8.75 14.14 25.21
CA GLN A 36 7.35 13.78 25.01
C GLN A 36 6.72 14.64 23.89
N ASN A 37 7.13 14.41 22.65
CA ASN A 37 6.31 14.73 21.50
C ASN A 37 5.41 13.51 21.28
N SER A 38 4.22 13.52 21.87
CA SER A 38 3.19 12.53 21.53
C SER A 38 2.97 12.58 20.02
N GLU A 39 3.42 11.56 19.29
CA GLU A 39 3.13 11.48 17.85
C GLU A 39 1.62 11.59 17.66
N PRO A 40 1.15 12.41 16.71
CA PRO A 40 -0.27 12.60 16.48
C PRO A 40 -0.91 11.24 16.15
N LEU A 41 -1.96 10.89 16.88
CA LEU A 41 -2.74 9.67 16.64
C LEU A 41 -3.56 9.83 15.35
N ILE A 42 -3.09 9.23 14.26
CA ILE A 42 -3.71 9.28 12.95
C ILE A 42 -4.90 8.31 12.90
N SER A 43 -5.96 8.68 12.17
CA SER A 43 -7.11 7.79 11.96
C SER A 43 -6.81 6.71 10.93
N LEU A 44 -7.46 5.54 11.03
CA LEU A 44 -7.29 4.48 10.04
C LEU A 44 -7.67 4.93 8.60
N ASN A 45 -8.67 5.81 8.46
CA ASN A 45 -9.04 6.39 7.15
C ASN A 45 -7.89 7.20 6.56
N GLU A 46 -7.38 8.14 7.34
CA GLU A 46 -6.29 9.03 6.94
C GLU A 46 -5.02 8.24 6.59
N PHE A 47 -4.72 7.20 7.36
CA PHE A 47 -3.64 6.26 7.05
C PHE A 47 -3.81 5.60 5.68
N LEU A 48 -5.00 5.05 5.39
CA LEU A 48 -5.24 4.35 4.14
C LEU A 48 -5.21 5.28 2.92
N GLU A 49 -5.73 6.51 3.07
CA GLU A 49 -5.84 7.50 2.00
C GLU A 49 -4.51 8.19 1.68
N ASN A 50 -3.78 8.64 2.71
CA ASN A 50 -2.70 9.62 2.54
C ASN A 50 -1.31 9.08 2.84
N HIS A 51 -1.16 7.92 3.51
CA HIS A 51 0.18 7.42 3.84
C HIS A 51 0.77 6.51 2.76
N PRO A 52 2.06 6.70 2.40
CA PRO A 52 2.75 5.82 1.46
C PRO A 52 2.97 4.42 2.06
N PRO A 53 3.23 3.41 1.21
CA PRO A 53 3.61 2.09 1.69
C PRO A 53 5.00 2.09 2.37
N SER A 54 5.28 1.02 3.11
CA SER A 54 6.52 0.72 3.84
C SER A 54 6.76 1.53 5.12
N GLN A 55 5.73 2.15 5.68
CA GLN A 55 5.79 2.86 6.96
C GLN A 55 4.90 2.16 8.00
N ILE A 56 5.46 1.96 9.20
CA ILE A 56 4.72 1.49 10.37
C ILE A 56 4.19 2.73 11.08
N VAL A 57 2.87 2.85 11.19
CA VAL A 57 2.21 4.01 11.81
C VAL A 57 1.29 3.51 12.92
N THR A 58 1.28 4.23 14.04
CA THR A 58 0.32 4.00 15.12
C THR A 58 -0.99 4.69 14.78
N VAL A 59 -2.09 3.94 14.73
CA VAL A 59 -3.41 4.45 14.36
C VAL A 59 -4.41 4.27 15.49
N ASN A 60 -5.33 5.22 15.60
CA ASN A 60 -6.52 5.08 16.42
C ASN A 60 -7.62 4.30 15.66
N ASN A 61 -8.57 3.73 16.41
CA ASN A 61 -9.72 3.03 15.85
C ASN A 61 -9.33 1.93 14.84
N LEU A 62 -8.28 1.16 15.14
CA LEU A 62 -7.86 0.05 14.27
C LEU A 62 -8.94 -1.04 14.24
N TYR A 63 -9.59 -1.30 15.37
CA TYR A 63 -10.57 -2.38 15.51
C TYR A 63 -11.77 -1.99 16.37
N THR A 64 -12.84 -2.78 16.26
CA THR A 64 -14.04 -2.75 17.09
C THR A 64 -14.08 -3.97 17.98
N ILE A 65 -14.58 -3.79 19.21
CA ILE A 65 -14.70 -4.86 20.20
C ILE A 65 -16.19 -5.20 20.30
N ASN A 66 -16.53 -6.45 20.05
CA ASN A 66 -17.87 -6.98 20.23
C ASN A 66 -17.85 -8.08 21.28
N LYS A 67 -18.87 -8.12 22.13
CA LYS A 67 -19.14 -9.25 23.01
C LYS A 67 -20.23 -10.11 22.40
N ASP A 68 -20.03 -11.42 22.37
CA ASP A 68 -21.09 -12.34 21.95
C ASP A 68 -22.07 -12.62 23.11
N ASN A 69 -23.05 -13.49 22.86
CA ASN A 69 -24.05 -13.86 23.87
C ASN A 69 -23.48 -14.71 25.02
N TYR A 70 -22.29 -15.29 24.85
CA TYR A 70 -21.59 -16.09 25.86
C TYR A 70 -20.58 -15.27 26.67
N GLY A 71 -20.38 -14.00 26.30
CA GLY A 71 -19.46 -13.07 26.97
C GLY A 71 -18.03 -13.11 26.40
N GLU A 72 -17.78 -13.87 25.34
CA GLU A 72 -16.51 -13.87 24.63
C GLU A 72 -16.30 -12.54 23.89
N ILE A 73 -15.06 -12.04 23.93
CA ILE A 73 -14.68 -10.74 23.38
C ILE A 73 -14.00 -10.95 22.04
N HIS A 74 -14.62 -10.48 20.96
CA HIS A 74 -14.09 -10.55 19.59
C HIS A 74 -13.65 -9.18 19.10
N TRP A 75 -12.49 -9.15 18.44
CA TRP A 75 -11.86 -7.93 17.96
C TRP A 75 -11.91 -7.95 16.44
N TYR A 76 -12.58 -6.98 15.83
CA TYR A 76 -12.75 -6.94 14.37
C TYR A 76 -12.06 -5.74 13.77
N LEU A 77 -11.24 -5.96 12.74
CA LEU A 77 -10.58 -4.88 12.00
C LEU A 77 -11.63 -3.91 11.44
N ASN A 78 -11.42 -2.62 11.68
CA ASN A 78 -12.26 -1.58 11.11
C ASN A 78 -11.98 -1.40 9.62
N ARG A 79 -13.05 -1.20 8.85
CA ARG A 79 -12.99 -1.05 7.39
C ARG A 79 -13.80 0.19 7.00
N PRO A 80 -13.23 1.37 7.21
CA PRO A 80 -13.94 2.62 7.02
C PRO A 80 -14.21 2.91 5.55
N GLU A 81 -15.17 3.78 5.26
CA GLU A 81 -15.32 4.34 3.92
C GLU A 81 -14.17 5.30 3.61
N LEU A 82 -13.64 5.23 2.39
CA LEU A 82 -12.46 6.00 1.96
C LEU A 82 -12.82 7.04 0.90
N ASN A 83 -12.18 8.20 0.92
CA ASN A 83 -12.27 9.26 -0.09
C ASN A 83 -11.10 9.18 -1.06
N LEU A 84 -11.31 8.53 -2.21
CA LEU A 84 -10.26 8.30 -3.20
C LEU A 84 -10.64 8.87 -4.56
N HIS A 85 -9.63 9.20 -5.37
CA HIS A 85 -9.84 9.59 -6.76
C HIS A 85 -10.24 8.38 -7.61
N CYS A 86 -11.39 8.46 -8.26
CA CYS A 86 -11.85 7.45 -9.21
C CYS A 86 -11.37 7.78 -10.62
N SER A 87 -10.59 6.89 -11.23
CA SER A 87 -10.01 7.06 -12.59
C SER A 87 -10.97 6.71 -13.74
N SER A 88 -12.18 6.21 -13.46
CA SER A 88 -13.17 5.92 -14.50
C SER A 88 -13.71 7.21 -15.13
N ASP A 89 -13.85 7.21 -16.45
CA ASP A 89 -14.40 8.33 -17.25
C ASP A 89 -15.76 8.83 -16.75
N LYS A 90 -16.57 7.95 -16.15
CA LYS A 90 -17.89 8.30 -15.59
C LYS A 90 -17.83 9.18 -14.33
N CYS A 91 -16.77 9.04 -13.54
CA CYS A 91 -16.66 9.70 -12.23
C CYS A 91 -15.61 10.80 -12.21
N ASN A 92 -14.42 10.49 -12.75
CA ASN A 92 -13.23 11.32 -12.88
C ASN A 92 -13.08 12.39 -11.77
N GLY A 93 -12.93 11.93 -10.52
CA GLY A 93 -12.87 12.81 -9.35
C GLY A 93 -12.90 12.05 -8.02
N VAL A 94 -12.88 12.79 -6.90
CA VAL A 94 -12.92 12.21 -5.55
C VAL A 94 -14.31 11.63 -5.27
N ARG A 95 -14.34 10.37 -4.84
CA ARG A 95 -15.56 9.60 -4.57
C ARG A 95 -15.36 8.70 -3.36
N PHE A 96 -16.47 8.25 -2.79
CA PHE A 96 -16.47 7.27 -1.71
C PHE A 96 -16.18 5.86 -2.24
N PHE A 97 -15.23 5.20 -1.61
CA PHE A 97 -14.84 3.82 -1.85
C PHE A 97 -15.28 2.96 -0.64
N ARG A 98 -16.03 1.90 -0.92
CA ARG A 98 -16.56 0.97 0.08
C ARG A 98 -15.83 -0.36 0.01
N ASN A 99 -15.59 -0.95 1.18
CA ASN A 99 -15.00 -2.28 1.25
C ASN A 99 -16.00 -3.31 0.66
N THR A 100 -15.51 -4.21 -0.19
CA THR A 100 -16.37 -5.19 -0.87
C THR A 100 -16.51 -6.50 -0.13
N GLU A 101 -15.69 -6.74 0.87
CA GLU A 101 -15.68 -8.01 1.60
C GLU A 101 -16.78 -7.98 2.67
N SER A 102 -17.65 -8.99 2.70
CA SER A 102 -18.72 -9.06 3.71
C SER A 102 -18.22 -9.64 5.04
N LEU A 103 -17.22 -10.53 4.99
CA LEU A 103 -16.70 -11.21 6.17
C LEU A 103 -15.94 -10.24 7.08
N LYS A 104 -16.24 -10.30 8.38
CA LYS A 104 -15.47 -9.58 9.40
C LYS A 104 -14.09 -10.21 9.54
N ILE A 105 -13.08 -9.38 9.77
CA ILE A 105 -11.70 -9.83 9.95
C ILE A 105 -11.40 -9.81 11.42
N GLU A 106 -11.43 -10.98 12.05
CA GLU A 106 -11.08 -11.13 13.46
C GLU A 106 -9.58 -10.92 13.69
N LEU A 107 -9.23 -10.28 14.80
CA LEU A 107 -7.87 -9.97 15.21
C LEU A 107 -7.60 -10.63 16.57
N ASP A 108 -6.37 -11.09 16.74
CA ASP A 108 -5.88 -11.57 18.03
C ASP A 108 -4.98 -10.50 18.63
N VAL A 109 -5.22 -10.15 19.90
CA VAL A 109 -4.37 -9.18 20.63
C VAL A 109 -2.91 -9.62 20.59
N ASN A 110 -1.99 -8.67 20.35
CA ASN A 110 -0.55 -8.91 20.30
C ASN A 110 -0.09 -9.91 19.24
N LYS A 111 -0.94 -10.26 18.24
CA LYS A 111 -0.52 -11.05 17.08
C LYS A 111 -0.67 -10.25 15.81
N GLU A 112 0.38 -10.26 15.00
CA GLU A 112 0.32 -9.65 13.69
C GLU A 112 -0.60 -10.44 12.75
N LYS A 113 -1.34 -9.73 11.90
CA LYS A 113 -2.17 -10.34 10.88
C LYS A 113 -1.96 -9.67 9.54
N LEU A 114 -1.73 -10.49 8.51
CA LEU A 114 -1.69 -10.06 7.12
C LEU A 114 -3.12 -9.96 6.59
N VAL A 115 -3.48 -8.82 6.02
CA VAL A 115 -4.82 -8.57 5.51
C VAL A 115 -4.76 -7.88 4.14
N PHE A 116 -5.62 -8.32 3.23
CA PHE A 116 -5.91 -7.62 1.99
C PHE A 116 -7.24 -6.89 2.15
N LEU A 117 -7.28 -5.60 1.82
CA LEU A 117 -8.50 -4.80 1.89
C LEU A 117 -8.87 -4.35 0.49
N THR A 118 -9.97 -4.90 -0.03
CA THR A 118 -10.49 -4.52 -1.35
C THR A 118 -11.61 -3.49 -1.23
N TYR A 119 -11.43 -2.34 -1.89
CA TYR A 119 -12.40 -1.26 -1.97
C TYR A 119 -12.85 -1.03 -3.40
N LYS A 120 -14.12 -0.67 -3.60
CA LYS A 120 -14.69 -0.26 -4.89
C LYS A 120 -15.38 1.08 -4.79
N CYS A 121 -15.31 1.86 -5.87
CA CYS A 121 -16.02 3.13 -6.00
C CYS A 121 -17.53 2.89 -5.89
N SER A 122 -18.19 3.61 -4.97
CA SER A 122 -19.63 3.47 -4.71
C SER A 122 -20.50 3.91 -5.90
N ASN A 123 -19.98 4.80 -6.75
CA ASN A 123 -20.73 5.37 -7.87
C ASN A 123 -20.63 4.51 -9.14
N CYS A 124 -19.42 4.25 -9.65
CA CYS A 124 -19.25 3.51 -10.89
C CYS A 124 -19.04 2.01 -10.73
N GLN A 125 -18.64 1.54 -9.53
CA GLN A 125 -18.30 0.14 -9.21
C GLN A 125 -17.20 -0.51 -10.08
N THR A 126 -16.61 0.24 -11.02
CA THR A 126 -15.56 -0.24 -11.92
C THR A 126 -14.16 -0.03 -11.36
N SER A 127 -13.91 1.10 -10.71
CA SER A 127 -12.61 1.41 -10.10
C SER A 127 -12.49 0.71 -8.75
N SER A 128 -11.39 -0.04 -8.58
CA SER A 128 -11.04 -0.71 -7.33
C SER A 128 -9.70 -0.21 -6.78
N LYS A 129 -9.58 -0.26 -5.46
CA LYS A 129 -8.35 -0.02 -4.71
C LYS A 129 -8.13 -1.20 -3.77
N ILE A 130 -7.00 -1.86 -3.90
CA ILE A 130 -6.61 -3.00 -3.06
C ILE A 130 -5.43 -2.55 -2.22
N PHE A 131 -5.54 -2.71 -0.90
CA PHE A 131 -4.44 -2.50 0.03
C PHE A 131 -3.96 -3.83 0.57
N SER A 132 -2.66 -3.92 0.78
CA SER A 132 -2.01 -5.05 1.41
C SER A 132 -1.35 -4.54 2.70
N VAL A 133 -1.91 -4.93 3.85
CA VAL A 133 -1.56 -4.39 5.16
C VAL A 133 -1.19 -5.48 6.16
N ILE A 134 -0.26 -5.17 7.05
CA ILE A 134 -0.01 -5.93 8.27
C ILE A 134 -0.52 -5.08 9.43
N VAL A 135 -1.34 -5.68 10.28
CA VAL A 135 -1.90 -5.04 11.47
C VAL A 135 -1.34 -5.67 12.73
N TYR A 136 -1.02 -4.82 13.70
CA TYR A 136 -0.52 -5.14 15.02
C TYR A 136 -1.51 -4.56 16.04
N PRO A 137 -2.56 -5.31 16.41
CA PRO A 137 -3.52 -4.87 17.39
C PRO A 137 -2.84 -4.76 18.77
N GLU A 138 -2.92 -3.58 19.36
CA GLU A 138 -2.51 -3.30 20.74
C GLU A 138 -3.76 -3.07 21.60
N ASN A 139 -3.60 -2.55 22.81
CA ASN A 139 -4.74 -2.31 23.72
C ASN A 139 -5.55 -1.07 23.31
N GLU A 140 -6.77 -0.93 23.86
CA GLU A 140 -7.57 0.30 23.80
C GLU A 140 -7.98 0.79 22.41
N LYS A 141 -8.22 -0.11 21.44
CA LYS A 141 -8.54 0.20 20.02
C LYS A 141 -7.40 0.90 19.26
N ILE A 142 -6.23 1.00 19.87
CA ILE A 142 -5.00 1.48 19.25
C ILE A 142 -4.26 0.28 18.67
N GLY A 143 -3.54 0.49 17.58
CA GLY A 143 -2.60 -0.50 17.09
C GLY A 143 -1.70 0.07 16.02
N LYS A 144 -0.67 -0.69 15.66
CA LYS A 144 0.23 -0.32 14.57
C LYS A 144 -0.24 -0.96 13.28
N ILE A 145 -0.12 -0.24 12.19
CA ILE A 145 -0.44 -0.73 10.86
C ILE A 145 0.69 -0.39 9.90
N CYS A 146 0.98 -1.30 8.98
CA CYS A 146 1.94 -1.10 7.92
C CYS A 146 1.33 -1.51 6.59
N LYS A 147 1.31 -0.60 5.63
CA LYS A 147 0.91 -0.87 4.25
C LYS A 147 2.16 -1.30 3.50
N PHE A 148 2.20 -2.48 2.90
CA PHE A 148 3.37 -2.92 2.11
C PHE A 148 3.08 -3.00 0.61
N GLY A 149 1.81 -2.85 0.22
CA GLY A 149 1.43 -2.77 -1.18
C GLY A 149 0.07 -2.12 -1.38
N GLU A 150 -0.11 -1.50 -2.55
CA GLU A 150 -1.41 -0.99 -3.00
C GLU A 150 -1.53 -1.01 -4.52
N ILE A 151 -2.75 -1.28 -4.99
CA ILE A 151 -3.12 -1.35 -6.41
C ILE A 151 -4.42 -0.56 -6.61
N PRO A 152 -4.47 0.48 -7.46
CA PRO A 152 -3.34 1.12 -8.16
C PRO A 152 -2.31 1.70 -7.19
N PHE A 153 -1.10 1.98 -7.70
CA PHE A 153 0.02 2.48 -6.88
C PHE A 153 -0.28 3.81 -6.19
N TYR A 154 0.46 4.09 -5.12
CA TYR A 154 0.33 5.30 -4.31
C TYR A 154 0.72 6.55 -5.09
N GLY A 155 0.01 7.63 -4.77
CA GLY A 155 0.23 8.96 -5.29
C GLY A 155 -0.84 9.43 -6.28
N PRO A 156 -0.79 10.71 -6.64
CA PRO A 156 -1.77 11.31 -7.55
C PRO A 156 -1.66 10.67 -8.94
N PRO A 157 -2.77 10.57 -9.70
CA PRO A 157 -2.72 10.11 -11.08
C PRO A 157 -1.86 11.06 -11.93
N THR A 158 -1.08 10.50 -12.85
CA THR A 158 -0.25 11.28 -13.77
C THR A 158 -1.15 11.92 -14.84
N PRO A 159 -1.07 13.24 -15.07
CA PRO A 159 -1.89 13.90 -16.09
C PRO A 159 -1.54 13.35 -17.47
N SER A 160 -2.55 13.02 -18.27
CA SER A 160 -2.39 12.43 -19.61
C SER A 160 -1.53 13.29 -20.55
N LYS A 161 -1.64 14.62 -20.46
CA LYS A 161 -0.80 15.57 -21.21
C LYS A 161 0.70 15.35 -20.97
N LEU A 162 1.09 15.09 -19.73
CA LEU A 162 2.50 14.86 -19.37
C LEU A 162 2.99 13.53 -19.92
N ILE A 163 2.17 12.47 -19.83
CA ILE A 163 2.49 11.16 -20.42
C ILE A 163 2.69 11.29 -21.93
N ASN A 164 1.84 12.05 -22.60
CA ASN A 164 1.94 12.30 -24.05
C ASN A 164 3.21 13.06 -24.42
N LEU A 165 3.63 14.04 -23.61
CA LEU A 165 4.85 14.82 -23.83
C LEU A 165 6.13 13.97 -23.68
N ILE A 166 6.14 13.04 -22.73
CA ILE A 166 7.29 12.15 -22.50
C ILE A 166 7.44 11.13 -23.63
N GLY A 167 6.32 10.68 -24.21
CA GLY A 167 6.31 9.78 -25.35
C GLY A 167 6.79 8.36 -25.00
N PRO A 168 7.84 7.84 -25.67
CA PRO A 168 8.25 6.44 -25.56
C PRO A 168 8.78 6.05 -24.17
N ASP A 169 9.39 6.98 -23.43
CA ASP A 169 10.01 6.73 -22.12
C ASP A 169 9.02 6.80 -20.94
N ARG A 170 7.72 6.73 -21.21
CA ARG A 170 6.66 6.86 -20.18
C ARG A 170 6.83 5.88 -19.01
N GLU A 171 7.28 4.66 -19.26
CA GLU A 171 7.40 3.62 -18.23
C GLU A 171 8.54 3.93 -17.27
N ILE A 172 9.66 4.46 -17.78
CA ILE A 172 10.80 4.89 -16.99
C ILE A 172 10.39 6.08 -16.11
N PHE A 173 9.65 7.02 -16.68
CA PHE A 173 9.10 8.15 -15.93
C PHE A 173 8.17 7.72 -14.79
N LEU A 174 7.25 6.78 -15.06
CA LEU A 174 6.33 6.28 -14.04
C LEU A 174 7.07 5.54 -12.90
N LYS A 175 8.15 4.82 -13.20
CA LYS A 175 9.04 4.23 -12.17
C LYS A 175 9.71 5.30 -11.31
N GLY A 176 10.18 6.39 -11.93
CA GLY A 176 10.73 7.54 -11.19
C GLY A 176 9.70 8.14 -10.22
N ARG A 177 8.48 8.37 -10.70
CA ARG A 177 7.36 8.89 -9.89
C ARG A 177 6.97 7.93 -8.76
N GLN A 178 7.01 6.62 -9.01
CA GLN A 178 6.77 5.63 -7.97
C GLN A 178 7.84 5.68 -6.86
N CYS A 179 9.12 5.82 -7.23
CA CYS A 179 10.19 6.00 -6.26
C CYS A 179 10.02 7.29 -5.46
N GLU A 180 9.65 8.40 -6.09
CA GLU A 180 9.37 9.67 -5.42
C GLU A 180 8.24 9.52 -4.39
N ASN A 181 7.13 8.91 -4.79
CA ASN A 181 5.98 8.63 -3.92
C ASN A 181 6.32 7.72 -2.73
N GLN A 182 7.39 6.93 -2.82
CA GLN A 182 7.89 6.05 -1.75
C GLN A 182 9.06 6.69 -0.97
N SER A 183 9.34 7.98 -1.17
CA SER A 183 10.48 8.69 -0.56
C SER A 183 11.85 8.13 -0.93
N LEU A 184 11.97 7.42 -2.06
CA LEU A 184 13.22 6.88 -2.60
C LEU A 184 13.87 7.90 -3.56
N GLY A 185 14.24 9.08 -3.03
CA GLY A 185 14.68 10.23 -3.82
C GLY A 185 15.86 9.94 -4.77
N ILE A 186 16.87 9.20 -4.30
CA ILE A 186 18.00 8.80 -5.15
C ILE A 186 17.59 7.88 -6.30
N GLY A 187 16.62 6.98 -6.05
CA GLY A 187 16.06 6.10 -7.08
C GLY A 187 15.28 6.90 -8.12
N ALA A 188 14.44 7.83 -7.67
CA ALA A 188 13.67 8.72 -8.54
C ALA A 188 14.58 9.53 -9.47
N PHE A 189 15.65 10.10 -8.92
CA PHE A 189 16.64 10.87 -9.69
C PHE A 189 17.27 10.06 -10.83
N ILE A 190 17.65 8.80 -10.59
CA ILE A 190 18.26 7.93 -11.61
C ILE A 190 17.29 7.71 -12.78
N TYR A 191 16.01 7.46 -12.50
CA TYR A 191 15.00 7.26 -13.55
C TYR A 191 14.76 8.54 -14.35
N TYR A 192 14.61 9.69 -13.70
CA TYR A 192 14.39 10.96 -14.40
C TYR A 192 15.58 11.37 -15.26
N ARG A 193 16.80 11.17 -14.77
CA ARG A 193 18.01 11.41 -15.55
C ARG A 193 18.02 10.59 -16.85
N ARG A 194 17.63 9.31 -16.79
CA ARG A 194 17.55 8.45 -17.99
C ARG A 194 16.54 8.96 -19.01
N VAL A 195 15.37 9.44 -18.56
CA VAL A 195 14.36 10.03 -19.47
C VAL A 195 14.93 11.25 -20.20
N VAL A 196 15.60 12.15 -19.46
CA VAL A 196 16.22 13.36 -20.06
C VAL A 196 17.35 13.00 -21.03
N GLU A 197 18.19 12.03 -20.68
CA GLU A 197 19.28 11.57 -21.55
C GLU A 197 18.76 10.94 -22.85
N ASN A 198 17.67 10.17 -22.79
CA ASN A 198 17.03 9.58 -23.98
C ASN A 198 16.43 10.67 -24.88
N GLN A 199 15.72 11.64 -24.31
CA GLN A 199 15.17 12.77 -25.06
C GLN A 199 16.28 13.60 -25.73
N LYS A 200 17.40 13.85 -25.04
CA LYS A 200 18.56 14.55 -25.62
C LYS A 200 19.13 13.81 -26.82
N LYS A 201 19.29 12.47 -26.74
CA LYS A 201 19.77 11.65 -27.85
C LYS A 201 18.81 11.70 -29.04
N GLN A 202 17.51 11.66 -28.80
CA GLN A 202 16.49 11.73 -29.84
C GLN A 202 16.57 13.07 -30.60
N ASN A 203 16.58 14.19 -29.88
CA ASN A 203 16.68 15.52 -30.47
C ASN A 203 18.01 15.71 -31.24
N SER A 204 19.12 15.17 -30.72
CA SER A 204 20.41 15.21 -31.43
C SER A 204 20.35 14.42 -32.75
N ASN A 205 19.81 13.19 -32.75
CA ASN A 205 19.72 12.36 -33.95
C ASN A 205 18.80 12.96 -35.02
N GLU A 206 17.72 13.64 -34.61
CA GLU A 206 16.82 14.32 -35.53
C GLU A 206 17.52 15.48 -36.26
N ASN A 207 18.33 16.27 -35.55
CA ASN A 207 19.15 17.33 -36.16
C ASN A 207 20.20 16.79 -37.17
N PHE A 208 20.67 15.55 -37.01
CA PHE A 208 21.60 14.93 -37.98
C PHE A 208 20.91 14.35 -39.22
N ARG A 209 19.60 14.11 -39.19
CA ARG A 209 18.83 13.59 -40.34
C ARG A 209 18.30 14.68 -41.27
N CYS A 210 18.34 15.94 -40.85
CA CYS A 210 17.86 17.08 -41.62
C CYS A 210 18.98 17.85 -42.36
N ASN A 211 20.20 17.31 -42.41
CA ASN A 211 21.32 17.80 -43.22
C ASN A 211 21.68 16.81 -44.33
#